data_AF-A0AAV9RV68-F1
#
_entry.id   AF-A0AAV9RV68-F1
#
_cell.length_a   1.000
_cell.length_b   1.000
_cell.length_c   1.000
_cell.angle_alpha   90.00
_cell.angle_beta   90.00
_cell.angle_gamma   90.00
#
_symmetry.space_group_name_H-M   'P 1'
#
loop_
_entity.id
_entity.type
_entity.pdbx_description
1 polymer ?
#
loop_
_entity_poly.entity_id
_entity_poly.type
_entity_poly.pdbx_seq_one_letter_code
_entity_poly.pdbx_strand_id
1 'polypeptide(L)'
;MAADGFQYRALYTFTKDQEEDLDLQPGDLLTVCKASLMSVQNYEEGIEEHPEHLGWLLGYNERTKQRGDFPGTFVEFVGLIKMAHPSTQPRSQRPLPAAPIPEPSHEMAHDSAVLP
;
A
#
# COMPACT_ATOMS: atom_id res chain seq x y z
N MET A 1 6.59 -11.15 -12.59
CA MET A 1 5.21 -11.62 -12.35
C MET A 1 4.36 -10.43 -11.97
N ALA A 2 3.27 -10.13 -12.70
CA ALA A 2 2.24 -9.22 -12.18
C ALA A 2 1.73 -9.76 -10.83
N ALA A 3 1.49 -8.90 -9.86
CA ALA A 3 0.84 -9.35 -8.63
C ALA A 3 -0.65 -9.49 -8.94
N ASP A 4 -1.14 -10.72 -9.00
CA ASP A 4 -2.57 -10.97 -9.13
C ASP A 4 -3.24 -10.64 -7.79
N GLY A 5 -4.32 -9.88 -7.86
CA GLY A 5 -5.16 -9.54 -6.72
C GLY A 5 -6.62 -9.79 -7.06
N PHE A 6 -7.46 -9.80 -6.03
CA PHE A 6 -8.89 -9.99 -6.15
C PHE A 6 -9.59 -8.73 -5.68
N GLN A 7 -10.63 -8.33 -6.40
CA GLN A 7 -11.45 -7.18 -6.05
C GLN A 7 -12.79 -7.65 -5.51
N TYR A 8 -13.18 -7.06 -4.39
CA TYR A 8 -14.45 -7.28 -3.72
C TYR A 8 -15.23 -5.98 -3.60
N ARG A 9 -16.56 -6.08 -3.56
CA ARG A 9 -17.45 -4.94 -3.31
C ARG A 9 -18.19 -5.16 -2.01
N ALA A 10 -18.13 -4.20 -1.10
CA ALA A 10 -18.91 -4.26 0.13
C ALA A 10 -20.41 -4.14 -0.18
N LEU A 11 -21.18 -5.07 0.36
CA LEU A 11 -22.65 -5.10 0.27
C LEU A 11 -23.29 -4.42 1.48
N TYR A 12 -22.63 -4.50 2.63
CA TYR A 12 -23.15 -4.05 3.92
C TYR A 12 -22.17 -3.09 4.61
N THR A 13 -22.70 -2.27 5.50
CA THR A 13 -21.86 -1.44 6.38
C THR A 13 -21.25 -2.32 7.45
N PHE A 14 -19.94 -2.20 7.64
CA PHE A 14 -19.21 -2.79 8.75
C PHE A 14 -18.43 -1.69 9.46
N THR A 15 -18.64 -1.56 10.75
CA THR A 15 -17.89 -0.62 11.58
C THR A 15 -16.77 -1.40 12.24
N LYS A 16 -15.54 -0.90 12.13
CA LYS A 16 -14.38 -1.54 12.73
C LYS A 16 -14.56 -1.68 14.25
N ASP A 17 -14.26 -2.85 14.79
CA ASP A 17 -14.30 -3.12 16.24
C ASP A 17 -12.89 -2.97 16.83
N GLN A 18 -11.88 -3.43 16.10
CA GLN A 18 -10.46 -3.34 16.42
C GLN A 18 -9.73 -2.25 15.62
N GLU A 19 -8.50 -1.92 16.01
CA GLU A 19 -7.63 -1.02 15.22
C GLU A 19 -7.20 -1.65 13.89
N GLU A 20 -7.11 -2.98 13.87
CA GLU A 20 -6.72 -3.80 12.72
C GLU A 20 -7.87 -3.97 11.71
N ASP A 21 -9.11 -3.72 12.15
CA ASP A 21 -10.32 -3.87 11.34
C ASP A 21 -10.53 -2.70 10.38
N LEU A 22 -11.10 -3.01 9.22
CA LEU A 22 -11.35 -2.07 8.13
C LEU A 22 -12.83 -1.71 8.02
N ASP A 23 -13.15 -0.42 8.20
CA ASP A 23 -14.52 0.08 7.99
C ASP A 23 -14.99 -0.13 6.55
N LEU A 24 -16.20 -0.69 6.40
CA LEU A 24 -16.85 -0.92 5.12
C LEU A 24 -18.13 -0.09 4.99
N GLN A 25 -18.37 0.45 3.80
CA GLN A 25 -19.66 0.97 3.40
C GLN A 25 -20.16 0.28 2.13
N PRO A 26 -21.48 0.10 1.94
CA PRO A 26 -22.03 -0.46 0.72
C PRO A 26 -21.55 0.26 -0.52
N GLY A 27 -21.00 -0.49 -1.48
CA GLY A 27 -20.39 0.02 -2.70
C GLY A 27 -18.87 0.25 -2.62
N ASP A 28 -18.25 0.10 -1.45
CA ASP A 28 -16.80 0.19 -1.33
C ASP A 28 -16.10 -0.91 -2.13
N LEU A 29 -15.03 -0.54 -2.84
CA LEU A 29 -14.18 -1.49 -3.55
C LEU A 29 -12.97 -1.83 -2.69
N LEU A 30 -12.78 -3.13 -2.45
CA LEU A 30 -11.70 -3.67 -1.67
C LEU A 30 -10.77 -4.49 -2.55
N THR A 31 -9.48 -4.22 -2.39
CA THR A 31 -8.42 -4.94 -3.08
C THR A 31 -7.73 -5.89 -2.11
N VAL A 32 -7.73 -7.18 -2.42
CA VAL A 32 -7.06 -8.23 -1.64
C VAL A 32 -5.94 -8.83 -2.48
N CYS A 33 -4.74 -8.94 -1.90
CA CYS A 33 -3.60 -9.55 -2.58
C CYS A 33 -3.74 -11.07 -2.59
N LYS A 34 -3.39 -11.73 -3.71
CA LYS A 34 -3.35 -13.21 -3.76
C LYS A 34 -2.48 -13.82 -2.67
N ALA A 35 -1.35 -13.18 -2.34
CA ALA A 35 -0.49 -13.63 -1.25
C ALA A 35 -1.18 -13.63 0.13
N SER A 36 -2.08 -12.68 0.38
CA SER A 36 -2.86 -12.61 1.63
C SER A 36 -3.90 -13.73 1.67
N LEU A 37 -4.59 -14.00 0.56
CA LEU A 37 -5.51 -15.14 0.46
C LEU A 37 -4.80 -16.49 0.58
N MET A 38 -3.61 -16.66 0.02
CA MET A 38 -2.86 -17.90 0.19
C MET A 38 -2.45 -18.18 1.64
N SER A 39 -2.51 -17.16 2.52
CA SER A 39 -2.21 -17.32 3.94
C SER A 39 -3.41 -17.78 4.77
N VAL A 40 -4.65 -17.76 4.23
CA VAL A 40 -5.81 -18.31 4.95
C VAL A 40 -5.79 -19.84 4.87
N GLN A 41 -6.08 -20.46 6.02
CA GLN A 41 -5.97 -21.91 6.20
C GLN A 41 -6.91 -22.72 5.29
N ASN A 42 -7.99 -22.10 4.80
CA ASN A 42 -9.02 -22.71 3.96
C ASN A 42 -8.92 -22.27 2.49
N TYR A 43 -7.77 -21.78 2.04
CA TYR A 43 -7.62 -21.35 0.66
C TYR A 43 -7.57 -22.54 -0.30
N GLU A 44 -8.56 -22.60 -1.21
CA GLU A 44 -8.68 -23.54 -2.31
C GLU A 44 -8.88 -22.74 -3.61
N GLU A 45 -8.44 -23.27 -4.76
CA GLU A 45 -8.60 -22.57 -6.04
C GLU A 45 -10.09 -22.37 -6.37
N GLY A 46 -10.51 -21.11 -6.54
CA GLY A 46 -11.91 -20.72 -6.79
C GLY A 46 -12.69 -20.33 -5.54
N ILE A 47 -12.15 -20.54 -4.33
CA ILE A 47 -12.81 -20.05 -3.10
C ILE A 47 -12.74 -18.52 -2.99
N GLU A 48 -11.81 -17.88 -3.72
CA GLU A 48 -11.75 -16.42 -3.87
C GLU A 48 -13.05 -15.78 -4.40
N GLU A 49 -13.85 -16.52 -5.16
CA GLU A 49 -15.15 -16.05 -5.66
C GLU A 49 -16.23 -16.07 -4.57
N HIS A 50 -15.95 -16.76 -3.46
CA HIS A 50 -16.83 -16.97 -2.31
C HIS A 50 -16.21 -16.40 -1.02
N PRO A 51 -16.12 -15.06 -0.88
CA PRO A 51 -15.53 -14.42 0.30
C PRO A 51 -16.22 -14.81 1.62
N GLU A 52 -17.49 -15.23 1.58
CA GLU A 52 -18.24 -15.74 2.72
C GLU A 52 -17.62 -17.01 3.35
N HIS A 53 -16.91 -17.83 2.57
CA HIS A 53 -16.26 -19.04 3.06
C HIS A 53 -14.81 -18.81 3.51
N LEU A 54 -14.21 -17.69 3.11
CA LEU A 54 -12.84 -17.31 3.47
C LEU A 54 -12.74 -16.74 4.89
N GLY A 55 -13.84 -16.26 5.46
CA GLY A 55 -13.87 -15.68 6.80
C GLY A 55 -13.35 -14.24 6.79
N TRP A 56 -12.28 -13.96 7.54
CA TRP A 56 -11.67 -12.63 7.61
C TRP A 56 -10.59 -12.47 6.55
N LEU A 57 -10.61 -11.32 5.88
CA LEU A 57 -9.75 -11.00 4.74
C LEU A 57 -8.99 -9.71 5.00
N LEU A 58 -7.67 -9.73 4.80
CA LEU A 58 -6.84 -8.54 4.81
C LEU A 58 -6.87 -7.87 3.43
N GLY A 59 -7.43 -6.67 3.35
CA GLY A 59 -7.47 -5.92 2.09
C GLY A 59 -7.31 -4.43 2.25
N TYR A 60 -7.46 -3.74 1.11
CA TYR A 60 -7.32 -2.30 0.99
C TYR A 60 -8.61 -1.70 0.47
N ASN A 61 -9.22 -0.79 1.24
CA ASN A 61 -10.42 -0.09 0.82
C ASN A 61 -10.04 1.14 -0.02
N GLU A 62 -10.49 1.18 -1.27
CA GLU A 62 -10.21 2.26 -2.20
C GLU A 62 -10.84 3.59 -1.79
N ARG A 63 -11.94 3.59 -1.03
CA ARG A 63 -12.61 4.82 -0.56
C ARG A 63 -11.83 5.47 0.56
N THR A 64 -11.50 4.72 1.61
CA THR A 64 -10.82 5.23 2.80
C THR A 64 -9.31 5.28 2.64
N LYS A 65 -8.77 4.59 1.63
CA LYS A 65 -7.34 4.40 1.39
C LYS A 65 -6.63 3.73 2.59
N GLN A 66 -7.36 2.89 3.33
CA GLN A 66 -6.87 2.16 4.49
C GLN A 66 -6.73 0.67 4.20
N ARG A 67 -5.82 0.02 4.94
CA ARG A 67 -5.65 -1.44 4.97
C ARG A 67 -6.11 -1.97 6.31
N GLY A 68 -6.75 -3.11 6.30
CA GLY A 68 -7.17 -3.81 7.50
C GLY A 68 -7.97 -5.06 7.17
N ASP A 69 -8.35 -5.77 8.22
CA ASP A 69 -9.12 -7.00 8.14
C ASP A 69 -10.61 -6.68 8.05
N PHE A 70 -11.32 -7.41 7.20
CA PHE A 70 -12.76 -7.27 7.06
C PHE A 70 -13.43 -8.64 6.88
N PRO A 71 -14.68 -8.78 7.31
CA PRO A 71 -15.42 -10.03 7.13
C PRO A 71 -15.83 -10.20 5.66
N GLY A 72 -15.41 -11.31 5.06
CA GLY A 72 -15.76 -11.68 3.69
C GLY A 72 -17.26 -11.89 3.46
N THR A 73 -18.02 -12.19 4.52
CA THR A 73 -19.49 -12.28 4.48
C THR A 73 -20.18 -10.94 4.21
N PHE A 74 -19.46 -9.82 4.31
CA PHE A 74 -20.00 -8.47 4.06
C PHE A 74 -19.73 -7.96 2.65
N VAL A 75 -19.03 -8.75 1.83
CA VAL A 75 -18.60 -8.35 0.50
C VAL A 75 -19.01 -9.41 -0.53
N GLU A 76 -19.03 -9.02 -1.79
CA GLU A 76 -19.15 -9.93 -2.93
C GLU A 76 -17.91 -9.86 -3.81
N PHE A 77 -17.58 -10.96 -4.47
CA PHE A 77 -16.52 -10.98 -5.46
C PHE A 77 -16.92 -10.20 -6.71
N VAL A 78 -16.04 -9.31 -7.17
CA VAL A 78 -16.25 -8.51 -8.39
C VAL A 78 -15.42 -9.07 -9.55
N GLY A 79 -14.18 -9.46 -9.28
CA GLY A 79 -13.30 -9.97 -10.32
C GLY A 79 -11.82 -9.98 -9.93
N LEU A 80 -11.03 -10.60 -10.80
CA LEU A 80 -9.58 -10.58 -10.70
C LEU A 80 -9.04 -9.23 -11.17
N ILE A 81 -8.10 -8.66 -10.42
CA ILE A 81 -7.39 -7.45 -10.82
C ILE A 81 -5.92 -7.77 -11.06
N LYS A 82 -5.42 -7.30 -12.20
CA LYS A 82 -3.98 -7.27 -12.45
C LYS A 82 -3.43 -6.06 -11.72
N MET A 83 -2.78 -6.25 -10.57
CA MET A 83 -2.10 -5.13 -9.93
C MET A 83 -0.92 -4.76 -10.84
N ALA A 84 -1.09 -3.67 -11.58
CA ALA A 84 -0.03 -3.12 -12.41
C ALA A 84 1.15 -2.84 -11.48
N HIS A 85 2.33 -3.39 -11.82
CA HIS A 85 3.56 -2.89 -11.23
C HIS A 85 3.59 -1.37 -11.44
N PRO A 86 4.15 -0.58 -10.49
CA PRO A 86 4.48 0.78 -10.83
C PRO A 86 5.27 0.70 -12.12
N SER A 87 4.72 1.30 -13.17
CA SER A 87 5.29 1.25 -14.51
C SER A 87 6.79 1.48 -14.36
N THR A 88 7.60 0.51 -14.79
CA THR A 88 9.05 0.70 -14.97
C THR A 88 9.30 1.65 -16.14
N GLN A 89 8.41 2.63 -16.38
CA GLN A 89 8.73 3.78 -17.17
C GLN A 89 9.96 4.38 -16.49
N PRO A 90 11.14 4.32 -17.15
CA PRO A 90 12.30 5.00 -16.62
C PRO A 90 11.83 6.44 -16.44
N ARG A 91 11.84 6.92 -15.18
CA ARG A 91 11.55 8.33 -14.92
C ARG A 91 12.44 9.08 -15.90
N SER A 92 11.85 9.85 -16.81
CA SER A 92 12.62 10.63 -17.78
C SER A 92 13.74 11.28 -17.00
N GLN A 93 15.00 11.01 -17.36
CA GLN A 93 16.18 11.52 -16.67
C GLN A 93 16.11 13.05 -16.76
N ARG A 94 15.42 13.67 -15.81
CA ARG A 94 15.48 15.12 -15.64
C ARG A 94 16.90 15.37 -15.12
N PRO A 95 17.70 16.19 -15.82
CA PRO A 95 19.00 16.55 -15.29
C PRO A 95 18.82 17.08 -13.87
N LEU A 96 19.66 16.59 -12.95
CA LEU A 96 19.66 17.04 -11.57
C LEU A 96 20.00 18.53 -11.55
N PRO A 97 19.30 19.36 -10.75
CA PRO A 97 19.74 20.73 -10.53
C PRO A 97 21.15 20.72 -9.92
N ALA A 98 22.01 21.65 -10.35
CA ALA A 98 23.36 21.77 -9.82
C ALA A 98 23.33 22.03 -8.31
N ALA A 99 24.14 21.29 -7.55
CA ALA A 99 24.29 21.52 -6.13
C ALA A 99 24.91 22.91 -5.89
N PRO A 100 24.37 23.73 -4.97
CA PRO A 100 24.97 25.00 -4.62
C PRO A 100 26.38 24.76 -4.04
N ILE A 101 27.37 25.43 -4.63
CA ILE A 101 28.76 25.38 -4.18
C ILE A 101 28.84 26.11 -2.83
N PRO A 102 29.29 25.45 -1.74
CA PRO A 102 29.58 26.16 -0.51
C PRO A 102 30.79 27.08 -0.75
N GLU A 103 30.60 28.38 -0.52
CA GLU A 103 31.71 29.33 -0.55
C GLU A 103 32.74 28.93 0.51
N PRO A 104 34.05 28.89 0.18
CA PRO A 104 35.06 28.61 1.17
C PRO A 104 35.07 29.74 2.20
N SER A 105 34.60 29.43 3.41
CA SER A 105 34.80 30.25 4.60
C SER A 105 36.28 30.61 4.68
N HIS A 106 36.56 31.91 4.51
CA HIS A 106 37.88 32.49 4.68
C HIS A 106 38.27 32.32 6.15
N GLU A 107 38.93 31.20 6.45
CA GLU A 107 39.46 30.90 7.77
C GLU A 107 40.51 31.94 8.14
N MET A 108 40.19 32.68 9.20
CA MET A 108 41.02 33.71 9.81
C MET A 108 42.40 33.13 10.15
N ALA A 109 43.43 33.66 9.50
CA ALA A 109 44.82 33.45 9.88
C ALA A 109 45.01 33.97 11.32
N HIS A 110 45.14 33.02 12.25
CA HIS A 110 45.49 33.27 13.63
C HIS A 110 46.95 33.76 13.68
N ASP A 111 47.09 35.06 13.91
CA ASP A 111 48.35 35.74 14.22
C ASP A 111 49.02 35.06 15.42
N SER A 112 50.26 34.60 15.23
CA SER A 112 51.12 34.15 16.31
C SER A 112 52.56 34.47 15.91
N ALA A 113 53.04 35.63 16.34
CA ALA A 113 54.47 35.96 16.36
C ALA A 113 54.81 36.64 17.69
N VAL A 114 55.88 36.11 18.28
CA VAL A 114 56.38 36.26 19.65
C VAL A 114 57.26 37.53 19.82
N LEU A 115 57.06 38.20 20.98
CA LEU A 115 57.97 38.99 21.85
C LEU A 115 58.78 40.19 21.28
N PRO A 116 59.07 41.19 22.14
CA PRO A 116 60.29 41.15 22.95
C PRO A 116 60.08 41.04 24.47
#